data_AF-A0A8J6M3I4-F1
#
_entry.id   AF-A0A8J6M3I4-F1
#
_cell.length_a   1.000
_cell.length_b   1.000
_cell.length_c   1.000
_cell.angle_alpha   90.00
_cell.angle_beta   90.00
_cell.angle_gamma   90.00
#
_symmetry.space_group_name_H-M   'P 1'
#
loop_
_entity.id
_entity.type
_entity.pdbx_description
1 polymer ?
#
loop_
_entity_poly.entity_id
_entity_poly.type
_entity_poly.pdbx_seq_one_letter_code
_entity_poly.pdbx_strand_id
1 'polypeptide(L)'
;MNKQLKEKNKESLSSVLPITAIVFLLSISIAPLDPGTLVLFLFGAILLIGGMGFFTLGVDMSMTPMGEGVGVEVSRARHLIVPIVLYFLLGVLATVAEPDLQVLAEQVPSIDNPVLIWTVAIGVGIFLVIAAMRIRMAVPLRRLLLVFYFIVFALAALAPANFIPVSFDSGGVTTGPITVPFIMALGVGIASTRSDKNSASDSFGLVSLCSIGPILSVLLLGSIYRPEQAVPHTTSIPDVSTTLEAAQYFWVSLPAYFREVAVALIPIAGLFLVFQVVTRRFKGNELLRIGLGLVYTYLGLVLFLCGVNVGFMPAGQLIGATVASSPNRWLLVPIGMVIGYYIVKAEPAVAVLTKQVEEVSNGSITHKAMGHALSIGVCVSVGLAMLRVLTGLNIFWLLIPGYAISLGLTFFVPPIFTGIAFDSGGVASGPMTATFLLPFAQGACQALGGDVMTDAFGIVAMVAMTPLVTIQIMGLSSVVRHSLARRRFRHRMEQVEDVILYFDGKEGA
;
A
#
# COMPACT_ATOMS: atom_id res chain seq x y z
N MET A 1 24.49 8.27 10.96
CA MET A 1 23.15 8.81 11.26
C MET A 1 22.77 9.99 10.35
N ASN A 2 23.58 11.05 10.24
CA ASN A 2 23.21 12.26 9.47
C ASN A 2 22.97 12.03 7.96
N LYS A 3 23.69 11.08 7.32
CA LYS A 3 23.51 10.77 5.88
C LYS A 3 22.21 10.01 5.58
N GLN A 4 21.87 9.00 6.39
CA GLN A 4 20.62 8.23 6.26
C GLN A 4 19.40 9.10 6.54
N LEU A 5 19.46 9.95 7.57
CA LEU A 5 18.36 10.87 7.88
C LEU A 5 18.16 11.89 6.76
N LYS A 6 19.25 12.41 6.18
CA LYS A 6 19.19 13.29 5.00
C LYS A 6 18.63 12.58 3.76
N GLU A 7 18.95 11.31 3.56
CA GLU A 7 18.42 10.50 2.47
C GLU A 7 16.93 10.23 2.65
N LYS A 8 16.48 9.81 3.83
CA LYS A 8 15.07 9.57 4.15
C LYS A 8 14.21 10.83 4.14
N ASN A 9 14.75 11.96 4.62
CA ASN A 9 14.08 13.24 4.46
C ASN A 9 13.99 13.67 2.99
N LYS A 10 15.00 13.35 2.17
CA LYS A 10 14.94 13.61 0.72
C LYS A 10 13.93 12.71 0.01
N GLU A 11 13.84 11.43 0.39
CA GLU A 11 12.80 10.52 -0.09
C GLU A 11 11.41 11.06 0.29
N SER A 12 11.20 11.40 1.55
CA SER A 12 9.93 11.95 2.04
C SER A 12 9.58 13.28 1.37
N LEU A 13 10.55 14.18 1.20
CA LEU A 13 10.35 15.44 0.48
C LEU A 13 9.96 15.18 -0.98
N SER A 14 10.64 14.25 -1.66
CA SER A 14 10.30 13.87 -3.04
C SER A 14 8.93 13.21 -3.14
N SER A 15 8.42 12.63 -2.04
CA SER A 15 7.13 11.95 -1.97
C SER A 15 5.96 12.93 -1.83
N VAL A 16 6.10 13.90 -0.93
CA VAL A 16 5.01 14.81 -0.55
C VAL A 16 4.97 16.05 -1.44
N LEU A 17 6.13 16.60 -1.79
CA LEU A 17 6.24 17.88 -2.47
C LEU A 17 5.47 17.95 -3.80
N PRO A 18 5.44 16.91 -4.67
CA PRO A 18 4.63 16.96 -5.88
C PRO A 18 3.14 17.12 -5.59
N ILE A 19 2.63 16.40 -4.59
CA ILE A 19 1.22 16.47 -4.19
C ILE A 19 0.96 17.82 -3.54
N THR A 20 1.83 18.28 -2.65
CA THR A 20 1.69 19.61 -2.04
C THR A 20 1.68 20.73 -3.06
N ALA A 21 2.54 20.64 -4.08
CA ALA A 21 2.57 21.60 -5.17
C ALA A 21 1.28 21.58 -6.01
N ILE A 22 0.75 20.38 -6.33
CA ILE A 22 -0.54 20.25 -7.04
C ILE A 22 -1.65 20.89 -6.21
N VAL A 23 -1.75 20.54 -4.93
CA VAL A 23 -2.78 21.04 -4.01
C VAL A 23 -2.68 22.56 -3.87
N PHE A 24 -1.48 23.09 -3.71
CA PHE A 24 -1.23 24.53 -3.62
C PHE A 24 -1.60 25.28 -4.92
N LEU A 25 -1.31 24.70 -6.09
CA LEU A 25 -1.72 25.28 -7.37
C LEU A 25 -3.24 25.24 -7.53
N LEU A 26 -3.90 24.14 -7.17
CA LEU A 26 -5.35 24.03 -7.17
C LEU A 26 -5.98 25.04 -6.21
N SER A 27 -5.39 25.22 -5.03
CA SER A 27 -5.90 26.13 -3.99
C SER A 27 -5.80 27.61 -4.35
N ILE A 28 -5.02 27.98 -5.37
CA ILE A 28 -4.89 29.36 -5.86
C ILE A 28 -5.70 29.59 -7.14
N SER A 29 -5.85 28.55 -7.98
CA SER A 29 -6.40 28.69 -9.33
C SER A 29 -7.86 28.24 -9.45
N ILE A 30 -8.14 26.97 -9.19
CA ILE A 30 -9.40 26.30 -9.54
C ILE A 30 -10.35 26.26 -8.33
N ALA A 31 -9.79 26.04 -7.15
CA ALA A 31 -10.52 25.81 -5.91
C ALA A 31 -9.94 26.73 -4.82
N PRO A 32 -10.20 28.06 -4.88
CA PRO A 32 -9.63 29.00 -3.93
C PRO A 32 -10.01 28.61 -2.50
N LEU A 33 -9.00 28.24 -1.71
CA LEU A 33 -9.17 27.92 -0.30
C LEU A 33 -9.08 29.19 0.54
N ASP A 34 -9.79 29.20 1.67
CA ASP A 34 -9.63 30.26 2.66
C ASP A 34 -8.17 30.30 3.16
N PRO A 35 -7.62 31.50 3.42
CA PRO A 35 -6.25 31.64 3.89
C PRO A 35 -5.93 30.78 5.12
N GLY A 36 -6.90 30.60 6.03
CA GLY A 36 -6.79 29.71 7.19
C GLY A 36 -6.55 28.26 6.83
N THR A 37 -7.38 27.69 5.94
CA THR A 37 -7.23 26.32 5.45
C THR A 37 -5.92 26.12 4.71
N LEU A 38 -5.50 27.09 3.89
CA LEU A 38 -4.22 27.03 3.19
C LEU A 38 -3.05 27.00 4.18
N VAL A 39 -3.10 27.80 5.25
CA VAL A 39 -2.10 27.78 6.32
C VAL A 39 -2.10 26.43 7.05
N LEU A 40 -3.26 25.90 7.43
CA LEU A 40 -3.37 24.57 8.06
C LEU A 40 -2.78 23.48 7.17
N PHE A 41 -3.06 23.54 5.87
CA PHE A 41 -2.51 22.63 4.87
C PHE A 41 -0.98 22.73 4.78
N LEU A 42 -0.41 23.94 4.73
CA LEU A 42 1.04 24.13 4.64
C LEU A 42 1.77 23.68 5.92
N PHE A 43 1.22 23.98 7.10
CA PHE A 43 1.75 23.44 8.36
C PHE A 43 1.64 21.91 8.38
N GLY A 44 0.50 21.37 7.98
CA GLY A 44 0.30 19.93 7.83
C GLY A 44 1.33 19.30 6.90
N ALA A 45 1.71 19.98 5.80
CA ALA A 45 2.70 19.48 4.84
C ALA A 45 4.09 19.40 5.45
N ILE A 46 4.47 20.39 6.26
CA ILE A 46 5.74 20.39 6.98
C ILE A 46 5.77 19.22 7.98
N LEU A 47 4.71 19.04 8.77
CA LEU A 47 4.60 17.92 9.72
C LEU A 47 4.60 16.57 9.00
N LEU A 48 3.91 16.44 7.88
CA LEU A 48 3.82 15.20 7.10
C LEU A 48 5.17 14.83 6.48
N ILE A 49 5.90 15.79 5.88
CA ILE A 49 7.26 15.57 5.34
C ILE A 49 8.22 15.11 6.44
N GLY A 50 8.22 15.82 7.59
CA GLY A 50 9.08 15.46 8.72
C GLY A 50 8.68 14.11 9.34
N GLY A 51 7.38 13.88 9.51
CA GLY A 51 6.78 12.68 10.06
C GLY A 51 7.14 11.45 9.24
N MET A 52 6.89 11.47 7.92
CA MET A 52 7.28 10.38 7.03
C MET A 52 8.79 10.12 7.02
N GLY A 53 9.64 11.15 7.12
CA GLY A 53 11.09 10.99 7.18
C GLY A 53 11.57 10.24 8.42
N PHE A 54 11.07 10.61 9.60
CA PHE A 54 11.37 9.90 10.85
C PHE A 54 10.76 8.51 10.87
N PHE A 55 9.52 8.38 10.41
CA PHE A 55 8.78 7.14 10.41
C PHE A 55 9.43 6.07 9.50
N THR A 56 9.73 6.41 8.25
CA THR A 56 10.42 5.49 7.31
C THR A 56 11.79 5.06 7.81
N LEU A 57 12.55 5.99 8.41
CA LEU A 57 13.82 5.68 9.07
C LEU A 57 13.63 4.74 10.27
N GLY A 58 12.59 4.95 11.06
CA GLY A 58 12.23 4.12 12.19
C GLY A 58 11.89 2.68 11.78
N VAL A 59 11.07 2.53 10.73
CA VAL A 59 10.69 1.23 10.13
C VAL A 59 11.92 0.46 9.65
N ASP A 60 12.83 1.09 8.90
CA ASP A 60 14.06 0.47 8.40
C ASP A 60 15.01 0.03 9.54
N MET A 61 15.01 0.75 10.66
CA MET A 61 15.84 0.42 11.83
C MET A 61 15.22 -0.64 12.76
N SER A 62 13.90 -0.85 12.69
CA SER A 62 13.15 -1.70 13.63
C SER A 62 12.37 -2.81 12.93
N MET A 63 11.27 -2.49 12.25
CA MET A 63 10.32 -3.47 11.72
C MET A 63 10.96 -4.45 10.72
N THR A 64 11.83 -3.98 9.82
CA THR A 64 12.52 -4.85 8.86
C THR A 64 13.42 -5.90 9.53
N PRO A 65 14.40 -5.54 10.38
CA PRO A 65 15.21 -6.54 11.08
C PRO A 65 14.39 -7.42 12.04
N MET A 66 13.34 -6.87 12.67
CA MET A 66 12.42 -7.65 13.50
C MET A 66 11.71 -8.73 12.67
N GLY A 67 11.17 -8.38 11.50
CA GLY A 67 10.48 -9.31 10.59
C GLY A 67 11.39 -10.45 10.11
N GLU A 68 12.58 -10.12 9.60
CA GLU A 68 13.57 -11.11 9.16
C GLU A 68 13.99 -12.06 10.28
N GLY A 69 14.31 -11.49 11.45
CA GLY A 69 14.79 -12.26 12.60
C GLY A 69 13.73 -13.22 13.12
N VAL A 70 12.49 -12.75 13.24
CA VAL A 70 11.35 -13.58 13.66
C VAL A 70 11.05 -14.65 12.60
N GLY A 71 11.03 -14.28 11.32
CA GLY A 71 10.79 -15.24 10.22
C GLY A 71 11.74 -16.43 10.24
N VAL A 72 13.03 -16.21 10.47
CA VAL A 72 14.06 -17.27 10.52
C VAL A 72 13.89 -18.18 11.74
N GLU A 73 13.74 -17.63 12.94
CA GLU A 73 13.64 -18.44 14.18
C GLU A 73 12.35 -19.26 14.21
N VAL A 74 11.25 -18.64 13.79
CA VAL A 74 9.94 -19.30 13.82
C VAL A 74 9.86 -20.40 12.77
N SER A 75 10.49 -20.22 11.60
CA SER A 75 10.52 -21.26 10.57
C SER A 75 11.25 -22.53 11.04
N ARG A 76 12.25 -22.40 11.93
CA ARG A 76 13.00 -23.52 12.53
C ARG A 76 12.24 -24.26 13.62
N ALA A 77 11.11 -23.74 14.09
CA ALA A 77 10.35 -24.39 15.16
C ALA A 77 9.82 -25.77 14.74
N ARG A 78 9.97 -26.76 15.63
CA ARG A 78 9.58 -28.17 15.40
C ARG A 78 8.06 -28.37 15.47
N HIS A 79 7.37 -27.64 16.34
CA HIS A 79 5.91 -27.72 16.51
C HIS A 79 5.21 -26.64 15.69
N LEU A 80 4.18 -27.03 14.92
CA LEU A 80 3.44 -26.12 14.03
C LEU A 80 2.56 -25.09 14.76
N ILE A 81 2.18 -25.37 16.01
CA ILE A 81 1.30 -24.48 16.78
C ILE A 81 1.98 -23.14 17.08
N VAL A 82 3.26 -23.15 17.45
CA VAL A 82 4.00 -21.93 17.81
C VAL A 82 4.11 -20.96 16.62
N PRO A 83 4.54 -21.39 15.42
CA PRO A 83 4.49 -20.56 14.21
C PRO A 83 3.11 -20.01 13.89
N ILE A 84 2.06 -20.85 13.96
CA ILE A 84 0.70 -20.42 13.63
C ILE A 84 0.23 -19.29 14.55
N VAL A 85 0.37 -19.46 15.87
CA VAL A 85 -0.04 -18.44 16.84
C VAL A 85 0.79 -17.17 16.68
N LEU A 86 2.09 -17.32 16.46
CA LEU A 86 2.98 -16.16 16.34
C LEU A 86 2.76 -15.38 15.05
N TYR A 87 2.59 -16.05 13.90
CA TYR A 87 2.22 -15.37 12.64
C TYR A 87 0.87 -14.68 12.76
N PHE A 88 -0.12 -15.32 13.39
CA PHE A 88 -1.41 -14.69 13.64
C PHE A 88 -1.27 -13.40 14.46
N LEU A 89 -0.59 -13.46 15.62
CA LEU A 89 -0.38 -12.30 16.48
C LEU A 89 0.42 -11.20 15.78
N LEU A 90 1.48 -11.55 15.05
CA LEU A 90 2.26 -10.56 14.32
C LEU A 90 1.43 -9.86 13.24
N GLY A 91 0.60 -10.60 12.51
CA GLY A 91 -0.28 -10.01 11.49
C GLY A 91 -1.30 -9.07 12.10
N VAL A 92 -1.95 -9.47 13.20
CA VAL A 92 -2.90 -8.62 13.94
C VAL A 92 -2.21 -7.35 14.43
N LEU A 93 -1.10 -7.48 15.15
CA LEU A 93 -0.46 -6.33 15.78
C LEU A 93 0.16 -5.38 14.76
N ALA A 94 0.82 -5.89 13.71
CA ALA A 94 1.34 -5.07 12.62
C ALA A 94 0.24 -4.25 11.95
N THR A 95 -0.93 -4.86 11.72
CA THR A 95 -2.07 -4.19 11.10
C THR A 95 -2.69 -3.12 12.01
N VAL A 96 -2.78 -3.38 13.33
CA VAL A 96 -3.26 -2.36 14.29
C VAL A 96 -2.34 -1.14 14.34
N ALA A 97 -1.05 -1.34 14.13
CA ALA A 97 -0.08 -0.24 14.06
C ALA A 97 -0.11 0.52 12.73
N GLU A 98 -0.78 0.02 11.70
CA GLU A 98 -0.79 0.63 10.38
C GLU A 98 -1.51 2.00 10.40
N PRO A 99 -0.80 3.13 10.16
CA PRO A 99 -1.42 4.45 10.19
C PRO A 99 -2.51 4.62 9.15
N ASP A 100 -2.35 4.03 7.98
CA ASP A 100 -3.30 4.17 6.89
C ASP A 100 -4.66 3.57 7.27
N LEU A 101 -4.66 2.49 8.06
CA LEU A 101 -5.88 1.87 8.59
C LEU A 101 -6.57 2.76 9.63
N GLN A 102 -5.81 3.49 10.43
CA GLN A 102 -6.38 4.46 11.38
C GLN A 102 -7.06 5.61 10.64
N VAL A 103 -6.38 6.13 9.62
CA VAL A 103 -6.91 7.20 8.75
C VAL A 103 -8.16 6.74 7.99
N LEU A 104 -8.20 5.49 7.52
CA LEU A 104 -9.41 4.92 6.90
C LEU A 104 -10.55 4.80 7.92
N ALA A 105 -10.26 4.33 9.14
CA ALA A 105 -11.27 4.14 10.17
C ALA A 105 -11.95 5.46 10.58
N GLU A 106 -11.17 6.54 10.71
CA GLU A 106 -11.72 7.88 10.96
C GLU A 106 -12.63 8.40 9.84
N GLN A 107 -12.44 7.90 8.62
CA GLN A 107 -13.20 8.33 7.44
C GLN A 107 -14.49 7.52 7.22
N VAL A 108 -14.71 6.41 7.93
CA VAL A 108 -15.87 5.52 7.76
C VAL A 108 -16.94 5.86 8.82
N PRO A 109 -17.95 6.69 8.51
CA PRO A 109 -18.94 7.13 9.52
C PRO A 109 -19.91 6.04 10.00
N SER A 110 -20.00 4.89 9.33
CA SER A 110 -21.00 3.85 9.65
C SER A 110 -20.48 2.73 10.56
N ILE A 111 -19.20 2.75 10.95
CA ILE A 111 -18.56 1.68 11.72
C ILE A 111 -17.68 2.32 12.79
N ASP A 112 -17.79 1.86 14.03
CA ASP A 112 -16.89 2.29 15.09
C ASP A 112 -15.42 1.98 14.73
N ASN A 113 -14.53 2.98 14.86
CA ASN A 113 -13.10 2.85 14.57
C ASN A 113 -12.46 1.57 15.16
N PRO A 114 -12.62 1.25 16.47
CA PRO A 114 -12.01 0.04 17.02
C PRO A 114 -12.60 -1.24 16.41
N VAL A 115 -13.89 -1.28 16.07
CA VAL A 115 -14.53 -2.46 15.45
C VAL A 115 -13.94 -2.70 14.07
N LEU A 116 -13.79 -1.66 13.26
CA LEU A 116 -13.17 -1.78 11.94
C LEU A 116 -11.70 -2.22 12.04
N ILE A 117 -10.90 -1.56 12.88
CA ILE A 117 -9.47 -1.84 13.04
C ILE A 117 -9.25 -3.30 13.49
N TRP A 118 -9.94 -3.77 14.52
CA TRP A 118 -9.77 -5.15 15.01
C TRP A 118 -10.27 -6.19 14.01
N THR A 119 -11.38 -5.92 13.32
CA THR A 119 -11.91 -6.81 12.26
C THR A 119 -10.88 -6.99 11.14
N VAL A 120 -10.33 -5.88 10.65
CA VAL A 120 -9.31 -5.88 9.61
C VAL A 120 -8.05 -6.58 10.07
N ALA A 121 -7.57 -6.28 11.29
CA ALA A 121 -6.38 -6.88 11.87
C ALA A 121 -6.49 -8.41 12.05
N ILE A 122 -7.63 -8.92 12.51
CA ILE A 122 -7.88 -10.36 12.61
C ILE A 122 -7.85 -11.01 11.23
N GLY A 123 -8.45 -10.36 10.23
CA GLY A 123 -8.40 -10.79 8.82
C GLY A 123 -6.97 -10.95 8.31
N VAL A 124 -6.13 -9.93 8.49
CA VAL A 124 -4.70 -9.99 8.13
C VAL A 124 -3.99 -11.11 8.88
N GLY A 125 -4.21 -11.25 10.19
CA GLY A 125 -3.61 -12.29 11.01
C GLY A 125 -3.87 -13.71 10.47
N ILE A 126 -5.13 -14.01 10.12
CA ILE A 126 -5.51 -15.31 9.54
C ILE A 126 -4.81 -15.52 8.19
N PHE A 127 -4.80 -14.51 7.32
CA PHE A 127 -4.20 -14.65 6.01
C PHE A 127 -2.67 -14.66 6.04
N LEU A 128 -2.03 -14.03 7.03
CA LEU A 128 -0.60 -14.13 7.25
C LEU A 128 -0.20 -15.57 7.64
N VAL A 129 -1.02 -16.25 8.46
CA VAL A 129 -0.83 -17.69 8.73
C VAL A 129 -0.94 -18.50 7.43
N ILE A 130 -1.98 -18.27 6.62
CA ILE A 130 -2.18 -18.98 5.35
C ILE A 130 -1.00 -18.73 4.40
N ALA A 131 -0.53 -17.49 4.30
CA ALA A 131 0.57 -17.10 3.44
C ALA A 131 1.92 -17.67 3.91
N ALA A 132 2.19 -17.68 5.21
CA ALA A 132 3.39 -18.31 5.77
C ALA A 132 3.36 -19.84 5.57
N MET A 133 2.20 -20.47 5.78
CA MET A 133 2.02 -21.91 5.56
C MET A 133 2.15 -22.29 4.09
N ARG A 134 1.67 -21.45 3.17
CA ARG A 134 1.92 -21.61 1.72
C ARG A 134 3.40 -21.76 1.43
N ILE A 135 4.25 -20.88 1.99
CA ILE A 135 5.70 -20.93 1.76
C ILE A 135 6.29 -22.21 2.36
N ARG A 136 5.84 -22.65 3.53
CA ARG A 136 6.31 -23.91 4.13
C ARG A 136 5.90 -25.15 3.32
N MET A 137 4.70 -25.13 2.73
CA MET A 137 4.11 -26.26 1.99
C MET A 137 4.34 -26.19 0.46
N ALA A 138 5.07 -25.19 -0.04
CA ALA A 138 5.31 -24.95 -1.46
C ALA A 138 4.03 -24.89 -2.33
N VAL A 139 2.95 -24.31 -1.79
CA VAL A 139 1.68 -24.16 -2.53
C VAL A 139 1.79 -22.99 -3.51
N PRO A 140 1.40 -23.17 -4.79
CA PRO A 140 1.50 -22.10 -5.79
C PRO A 140 0.52 -20.96 -5.49
N LEU A 141 1.02 -19.72 -5.46
CA LEU A 141 0.27 -18.50 -5.17
C LEU A 141 -1.02 -18.39 -5.98
N ARG A 142 -0.95 -18.66 -7.29
CA ARG A 142 -2.09 -18.60 -8.22
C ARG A 142 -3.31 -19.37 -7.73
N ARG A 143 -3.13 -20.58 -7.16
CA ARG A 143 -4.27 -21.39 -6.69
C ARG A 143 -4.99 -20.70 -5.54
N LEU A 144 -4.23 -20.14 -4.60
CA LEU A 144 -4.79 -19.41 -3.45
C LEU A 144 -5.50 -18.14 -3.91
N LEU A 145 -4.90 -17.37 -4.82
CA LEU A 145 -5.53 -16.16 -5.38
C LEU A 145 -6.86 -16.48 -6.06
N LEU A 146 -6.92 -17.50 -6.92
CA LEU A 146 -8.16 -17.88 -7.60
C LEU A 146 -9.27 -18.29 -6.62
N VAL A 147 -8.93 -19.12 -5.62
CA VAL A 147 -9.90 -19.59 -4.62
C VAL A 147 -10.40 -18.44 -3.76
N PHE A 148 -9.51 -17.64 -3.19
CA PHE A 148 -9.91 -16.59 -2.26
C PHE A 148 -10.60 -15.41 -2.95
N TYR A 149 -10.15 -14.99 -4.14
CA TYR A 149 -10.88 -13.93 -4.87
C TYR A 149 -12.25 -14.42 -5.36
N PHE A 150 -12.41 -15.71 -5.70
CA PHE A 150 -13.74 -16.27 -5.96
C PHE A 150 -14.65 -16.15 -4.73
N ILE A 151 -14.13 -16.48 -3.53
CA ILE A 151 -14.86 -16.32 -2.27
C ILE A 151 -15.19 -14.84 -2.01
N VAL A 152 -14.24 -13.92 -2.24
CA VAL A 152 -14.46 -12.47 -2.10
C VAL A 152 -15.62 -12.00 -2.96
N PHE A 153 -15.64 -12.33 -4.25
CA PHE A 153 -16.71 -11.89 -5.14
C PHE A 153 -18.06 -12.58 -4.86
N ALA A 154 -18.03 -13.86 -4.46
CA ALA A 154 -19.24 -14.56 -4.03
C ALA A 154 -19.85 -13.92 -2.78
N LEU A 155 -19.02 -13.55 -1.80
CA LEU A 155 -19.47 -12.89 -0.57
C LEU A 155 -19.88 -11.43 -0.84
N ALA A 156 -19.16 -10.72 -1.71
CA ALA A 156 -19.52 -9.36 -2.12
C ALA A 156 -20.88 -9.29 -2.81
N ALA A 157 -21.30 -10.34 -3.53
CA ALA A 157 -22.63 -10.42 -4.11
C ALA A 157 -23.76 -10.57 -3.06
N LEU A 158 -23.41 -11.02 -1.85
CA LEU A 158 -24.33 -11.20 -0.71
C LEU A 158 -24.28 -10.02 0.28
N ALA A 159 -23.21 -9.23 0.24
CA ALA A 159 -22.97 -8.14 1.18
C ALA A 159 -23.76 -6.87 0.82
N PRO A 160 -24.10 -6.02 1.80
CA PRO A 160 -24.73 -4.72 1.54
C PRO A 160 -23.82 -3.78 0.74
N ALA A 161 -24.41 -3.05 -0.20
CA ALA A 161 -23.69 -2.21 -1.16
C ALA A 161 -22.74 -1.19 -0.51
N ASN A 162 -23.10 -0.65 0.66
CA ASN A 162 -22.35 0.39 1.37
C ASN A 162 -21.02 -0.14 1.94
N PHE A 163 -20.92 -1.45 2.21
CA PHE A 163 -19.70 -2.04 2.78
C PHE A 163 -18.75 -2.57 1.73
N ILE A 164 -19.22 -2.77 0.49
CA ILE A 164 -18.40 -3.36 -0.57
C ILE A 164 -17.20 -2.46 -0.86
N PRO A 165 -17.34 -1.15 -1.17
CA PRO A 165 -16.17 -0.32 -1.46
C PRO A 165 -15.22 -0.18 -0.27
N VAL A 166 -15.76 -0.03 0.95
CA VAL A 166 -14.98 0.05 2.20
C VAL A 166 -14.16 -1.22 2.43
N SER A 167 -14.71 -2.40 2.11
CA SER A 167 -14.02 -3.68 2.27
C SER A 167 -12.80 -3.81 1.36
N PHE A 168 -12.92 -3.41 0.10
CA PHE A 168 -11.80 -3.44 -0.83
C PHE A 168 -10.76 -2.35 -0.52
N ASP A 169 -11.20 -1.16 -0.11
CA ASP A 169 -10.28 -0.12 0.37
C ASP A 169 -9.50 -0.58 1.60
N SER A 170 -10.14 -1.27 2.55
CA SER A 170 -9.48 -1.84 3.73
C SER A 170 -8.34 -2.79 3.34
N GLY A 171 -8.53 -3.61 2.31
CA GLY A 171 -7.48 -4.47 1.77
C GLY A 171 -6.28 -3.68 1.23
N GLY A 172 -6.52 -2.61 0.46
CA GLY A 172 -5.47 -1.75 -0.09
C GLY A 172 -4.77 -0.86 0.95
N VAL A 173 -5.46 -0.53 2.04
CA VAL A 173 -4.92 0.29 3.13
C VAL A 173 -4.03 -0.52 4.08
N THR A 174 -4.28 -1.82 4.24
CA THR A 174 -3.44 -2.70 5.08
C THR A 174 -2.05 -3.00 4.53
N THR A 175 -1.76 -2.55 3.32
CA THR A 175 -0.45 -2.67 2.68
C THR A 175 0.34 -1.38 2.77
N GLY A 176 0.20 -0.72 3.91
CA GLY A 176 0.90 0.51 4.21
C GLY A 176 2.35 0.30 4.62
N PRO A 177 3.01 1.39 5.01
CA PRO A 177 4.44 1.45 5.20
C PRO A 177 4.98 0.72 6.43
N ILE A 178 4.13 0.22 7.35
CA ILE A 178 4.57 -0.69 8.42
C ILE A 178 4.45 -2.14 7.98
N THR A 179 3.25 -2.52 7.56
CA THR A 179 2.87 -3.92 7.35
C THR A 179 3.63 -4.52 6.17
N VAL A 180 3.85 -3.77 5.09
CA VAL A 180 4.56 -4.29 3.91
C VAL A 180 6.03 -4.63 4.20
N PRO A 181 6.88 -3.70 4.68
CA PRO A 181 8.27 -4.04 4.99
C PRO A 181 8.37 -5.18 6.00
N PHE A 182 7.49 -5.18 7.00
CA PHE A 182 7.46 -6.23 8.03
C PHE A 182 7.09 -7.61 7.47
N ILE A 183 5.98 -7.72 6.73
CA ILE A 183 5.52 -8.99 6.15
C ILE A 183 6.49 -9.50 5.08
N MET A 184 7.06 -8.61 4.26
CA MET A 184 8.07 -8.97 3.27
C MET A 184 9.35 -9.48 3.94
N ALA A 185 9.84 -8.77 4.97
CA ALA A 185 10.99 -9.19 5.77
C ALA A 185 10.77 -10.56 6.42
N LEU A 186 9.58 -10.77 6.98
CA LEU A 186 9.15 -12.06 7.53
C LEU A 186 9.15 -13.16 6.47
N GLY A 187 8.64 -12.87 5.27
CA GLY A 187 8.64 -13.76 4.12
C GLY A 187 10.03 -14.19 3.68
N VAL A 188 10.94 -13.23 3.52
CA VAL A 188 12.35 -13.47 3.23
C VAL A 188 13.00 -14.32 4.33
N GLY A 189 12.70 -14.03 5.60
CA GLY A 189 13.14 -14.83 6.73
C GLY A 189 12.69 -16.30 6.65
N ILE A 190 11.41 -16.55 6.34
CA ILE A 190 10.89 -17.92 6.15
C ILE A 190 11.54 -18.59 4.94
N ALA A 191 11.58 -17.90 3.80
CA ALA A 191 12.12 -18.42 2.55
C ALA A 191 13.61 -18.79 2.65
N SER A 192 14.40 -18.01 3.39
CA SER A 192 15.84 -18.23 3.58
C SER A 192 16.17 -19.57 4.27
N THR A 193 15.21 -20.16 4.99
CA THR A 193 15.38 -21.46 5.65
C THR A 193 15.12 -22.65 4.72
N ARG A 194 14.63 -22.41 3.49
CA ARG A 194 14.39 -23.43 2.46
C ARG A 194 15.56 -23.47 1.47
N SER A 195 16.04 -24.67 1.16
CA SER A 195 17.20 -24.88 0.28
C SER A 195 16.85 -25.07 -1.21
N ASP A 196 15.63 -24.70 -1.64
CA ASP A 196 15.13 -24.89 -3.00
C ASP A 196 15.44 -23.67 -3.89
N LYS A 197 15.63 -23.87 -5.20
CA LYS A 197 15.93 -22.82 -6.20
C LYS A 197 14.83 -21.76 -6.32
N ASN A 198 13.60 -22.09 -5.93
CA ASN A 198 12.44 -21.19 -5.98
C ASN A 198 12.21 -20.41 -4.68
N SER A 199 13.08 -20.54 -3.67
CA SER A 199 12.87 -19.92 -2.35
C SER A 199 12.75 -18.40 -2.42
N ALA A 200 13.63 -17.72 -3.17
CA ALA A 200 13.59 -16.26 -3.32
C ALA A 200 12.32 -15.75 -4.02
N SER A 201 11.80 -16.51 -4.99
CA SER A 201 10.54 -16.16 -5.68
C SER A 201 9.30 -16.43 -4.85
N ASP A 202 9.36 -17.36 -3.90
CA ASP A 202 8.23 -17.71 -3.03
C ASP A 202 7.94 -16.64 -1.96
N SER A 203 8.91 -15.75 -1.68
CA SER A 203 8.74 -14.58 -0.81
C SER A 203 7.71 -13.59 -1.38
N PHE A 204 7.55 -13.53 -2.70
CA PHE A 204 6.53 -12.70 -3.34
C PHE A 204 5.13 -13.33 -3.25
N GLY A 205 4.12 -12.47 -3.17
CA GLY A 205 2.71 -12.81 -3.00
C GLY A 205 2.26 -12.90 -1.55
N LEU A 206 3.16 -12.69 -0.58
CA LEU A 206 2.83 -12.75 0.85
C LEU A 206 1.90 -11.59 1.24
N VAL A 207 2.27 -10.38 0.84
CA VAL A 207 1.49 -9.17 1.06
C VAL A 207 0.13 -9.31 0.39
N SER A 208 0.10 -9.79 -0.86
CA SER A 208 -1.15 -9.96 -1.59
C SER A 208 -2.18 -10.87 -0.93
N LEU A 209 -1.73 -11.97 -0.32
CA LEU A 209 -2.63 -12.87 0.41
C LEU A 209 -3.13 -12.18 1.67
N CYS A 210 -2.24 -11.49 2.39
CA CYS A 210 -2.60 -10.74 3.59
C CYS A 210 -3.69 -9.69 3.32
N SER A 211 -3.65 -9.00 2.17
CA SER A 211 -4.67 -8.01 1.76
C SER A 211 -6.06 -8.59 1.50
N ILE A 212 -6.19 -9.90 1.22
CA ILE A 212 -7.50 -10.53 1.01
C ILE A 212 -8.25 -10.71 2.34
N GLY A 213 -7.52 -10.92 3.43
CA GLY A 213 -8.09 -11.07 4.78
C GLY A 213 -8.97 -9.90 5.22
N PRO A 214 -8.50 -8.64 5.15
CA PRO A 214 -9.30 -7.43 5.38
C PRO A 214 -10.57 -7.39 4.55
N ILE A 215 -10.48 -7.67 3.24
CA ILE A 215 -11.63 -7.61 2.32
C ILE A 215 -12.71 -8.58 2.80
N LEU A 216 -12.34 -9.84 3.04
CA LEU A 216 -13.28 -10.84 3.53
C LEU A 216 -13.83 -10.49 4.92
N SER A 217 -13.00 -10.00 5.83
CA SER A 217 -13.41 -9.70 7.20
C SER A 217 -14.39 -8.54 7.26
N VAL A 218 -14.18 -7.49 6.45
CA VAL A 218 -15.09 -6.35 6.36
C VAL A 218 -16.37 -6.69 5.61
N LEU A 219 -16.32 -7.56 4.57
CA LEU A 219 -17.54 -8.08 3.93
C LEU A 219 -18.39 -8.93 4.90
N LEU A 220 -17.74 -9.76 5.71
CA LEU A 220 -18.40 -10.53 6.77
C LEU A 220 -18.97 -9.61 7.85
N LEU A 221 -18.21 -8.60 8.28
CA LEU A 221 -18.67 -7.58 9.21
C LEU A 221 -19.92 -6.90 8.67
N GLY A 222 -19.91 -6.39 7.44
CA GLY A 222 -21.07 -5.74 6.82
C GLY A 222 -22.31 -6.65 6.71
N SER A 223 -22.13 -7.97 6.67
CA SER A 223 -23.25 -8.93 6.62
C SER A 223 -23.90 -9.16 8.00
N ILE A 224 -23.16 -8.92 9.09
CA ILE A 224 -23.59 -9.18 10.48
C ILE A 224 -23.93 -7.86 11.20
N TYR A 225 -23.16 -6.82 10.91
CA TYR A 225 -23.22 -5.51 11.54
C TYR A 225 -24.41 -4.73 10.97
N ARG A 226 -25.35 -4.36 11.84
CA ARG A 226 -26.44 -3.46 11.51
C ARG A 226 -25.97 -2.05 11.87
N PRO A 227 -25.59 -1.21 10.89
CA PRO A 227 -25.21 0.16 11.22
C PRO A 227 -26.43 0.86 11.84
N GLU A 228 -26.25 1.49 13.00
CA GLU A 228 -27.16 2.56 13.38
C GLU A 228 -27.08 3.66 12.32
N GLN A 229 -28.19 4.33 12.02
CA GLN A 229 -28.22 5.38 11.00
C GLN A 229 -27.15 6.42 11.35
N ALA A 230 -26.06 6.43 10.59
CA ALA A 230 -24.98 7.39 10.78
C ALA A 230 -25.55 8.79 10.56
N VAL A 231 -25.59 9.58 11.62
CA VAL A 231 -25.84 11.01 11.50
C VAL A 231 -24.71 11.56 10.64
N PRO A 232 -24.98 12.34 9.57
CA PRO A 232 -23.93 12.95 8.78
C PRO A 232 -23.06 13.80 9.70
N HIS A 233 -21.85 13.32 10.00
CA HIS A 233 -20.86 14.14 10.67
C HIS A 233 -20.32 15.11 9.62
N THR A 234 -20.92 16.29 9.54
CA THR A 234 -20.26 17.45 8.93
C THR A 234 -19.04 17.75 9.80
N THR A 235 -17.85 17.35 9.33
CA THR A 235 -16.58 17.82 9.86
C THR A 235 -16.56 19.34 9.71
N SER A 236 -16.93 20.05 10.78
CA SER A 236 -16.82 21.51 10.83
C SER A 236 -15.33 21.85 10.87
N ILE A 237 -14.80 22.34 9.75
CA ILE A 237 -13.43 22.83 9.67
C ILE A 237 -13.36 24.07 10.58
N PRO A 238 -12.39 24.15 11.52
CA PRO A 238 -12.24 25.33 12.34
C PRO A 238 -11.97 26.53 11.44
N ASP A 239 -12.72 27.61 11.65
CA ASP A 239 -12.47 28.88 10.98
C ASP A 239 -11.22 29.51 11.59
N VAL A 240 -10.07 29.25 10.98
CA VAL A 240 -8.76 29.72 11.46
C VAL A 240 -8.46 31.05 10.79
N SER A 241 -8.54 32.13 11.55
CA SER A 241 -8.36 33.49 11.05
C SER A 241 -6.89 33.93 11.04
N THR A 242 -6.04 33.32 11.91
CA THR A 242 -4.62 33.69 12.05
C THR A 242 -3.66 32.50 12.02
N THR A 243 -2.40 32.74 11.61
CA THR A 243 -1.32 31.75 11.67
C THR A 243 -1.01 31.27 13.10
N LEU A 244 -1.27 32.10 14.11
CA LEU A 244 -1.15 31.71 15.52
C LEU A 244 -2.22 30.70 15.91
N GLU A 245 -3.48 30.93 15.51
CA GLU A 245 -4.58 29.99 15.73
C GLU A 245 -4.33 28.65 15.03
N ALA A 246 -3.77 28.67 13.81
CA ALA A 246 -3.35 27.46 13.11
C ALA A 246 -2.34 26.66 13.95
N ALA A 247 -1.27 27.31 14.43
CA ALA A 247 -0.25 26.67 15.25
C ALA A 247 -0.80 26.14 16.59
N GLN A 248 -1.71 26.89 17.23
CA GLN A 248 -2.39 26.46 18.44
C GLN A 248 -3.29 25.24 18.20
N TYR A 249 -3.99 25.19 17.07
CA TYR A 249 -4.83 24.04 16.71
C TYR A 249 -4.01 22.75 16.55
N PHE A 250 -2.83 22.82 15.91
CA PHE A 250 -1.88 21.70 15.87
C PHE A 250 -1.37 21.32 17.27
N TRP A 251 -1.04 22.29 18.11
CA TRP A 251 -0.53 22.05 19.46
C TRP A 251 -1.55 21.36 20.38
N VAL A 252 -2.82 21.76 20.30
CA VAL A 252 -3.91 21.18 21.09
C VAL A 252 -4.27 19.77 20.59
N SER A 253 -4.12 19.52 19.28
CA SER A 253 -4.41 18.21 18.68
C SER A 253 -3.30 17.17 18.90
N LEU A 254 -2.04 17.60 19.01
CA LEU A 254 -0.86 16.73 19.18
C LEU A 254 -0.97 15.69 20.31
N PRO A 255 -1.41 16.03 21.54
CA PRO A 255 -1.54 15.07 22.64
C PRO A 255 -2.44 13.87 22.36
N ALA A 256 -3.49 14.03 21.54
CA ALA A 256 -4.37 12.94 21.16
C ALA A 256 -3.61 11.89 20.32
N TYR A 257 -2.87 12.35 19.31
CA TYR A 257 -2.06 11.49 18.44
C TYR A 257 -0.91 10.80 19.19
N PHE A 258 -0.30 11.44 20.20
CA PHE A 258 0.65 10.75 21.07
C PHE A 258 0.02 9.52 21.74
N ARG A 259 -1.21 9.64 22.25
CA ARG A 259 -1.92 8.52 22.88
C ARG A 259 -2.29 7.44 21.88
N GLU A 260 -2.84 7.80 20.73
CA GLU A 260 -3.25 6.86 19.68
C GLU A 260 -2.08 6.02 19.19
N VAL A 261 -0.97 6.67 18.82
CA VAL A 261 0.23 5.98 18.35
C VAL A 261 0.85 5.12 19.45
N ALA A 262 0.82 5.57 20.71
CA ALA A 262 1.33 4.78 21.84
C ALA A 262 0.55 3.47 22.00
N VAL A 263 -0.78 3.54 22.00
CA VAL A 263 -1.65 2.36 22.11
C VAL A 263 -1.43 1.39 20.96
N ALA A 264 -1.14 1.90 19.76
CA ALA A 264 -0.91 1.08 18.57
C ALA A 264 0.49 0.41 18.56
N LEU A 265 1.55 1.10 18.98
CA LEU A 265 2.93 0.57 18.93
C LEU A 265 3.33 -0.27 20.16
N ILE A 266 2.77 0.00 21.35
CA ILE A 266 3.11 -0.74 22.59
C ILE A 266 2.93 -2.26 22.42
N PRO A 267 1.84 -2.79 21.85
CA PRO A 267 1.65 -4.23 21.67
C PRO A 267 2.75 -4.87 20.81
N ILE A 268 3.15 -4.23 19.70
CA ILE A 268 4.22 -4.74 18.83
C ILE A 268 5.55 -4.77 19.60
N ALA A 269 5.88 -3.66 20.28
CA ALA A 269 7.09 -3.57 21.08
C ALA A 269 7.11 -4.63 22.19
N GLY A 270 5.98 -4.85 22.85
CA GLY A 270 5.80 -5.89 23.86
C GLY A 270 6.02 -7.30 23.33
N LEU A 271 5.40 -7.64 22.19
CA LEU A 271 5.58 -8.95 21.55
C LEU A 271 7.04 -9.17 21.14
N PHE A 272 7.69 -8.14 20.61
CA PHE A 272 9.11 -8.21 20.28
C PHE A 272 10.00 -8.41 21.50
N LEU A 273 9.73 -7.72 22.61
CA LEU A 273 10.47 -7.93 23.85
C LEU A 273 10.33 -9.38 24.34
N VAL A 274 9.12 -9.94 24.30
CA VAL A 274 8.89 -11.35 24.62
C VAL A 274 9.70 -12.26 23.70
N PHE A 275 9.63 -12.04 22.38
CA PHE A 275 10.41 -12.80 21.39
C PHE A 275 11.91 -12.72 21.68
N GLN A 276 12.42 -11.53 21.98
CA GLN A 276 13.83 -11.31 22.26
C GLN A 276 14.27 -11.96 23.57
N VAL A 277 13.45 -11.93 24.61
CA VAL A 277 13.77 -12.58 25.90
C VAL A 277 13.87 -14.10 25.71
N VAL A 278 12.97 -14.69 24.90
CA VAL A 278 12.90 -16.13 24.65
C VAL A 278 14.00 -16.61 23.70
N THR A 279 14.22 -15.92 22.58
CA THR A 279 15.14 -16.37 21.52
C THR A 279 16.55 -15.81 21.67
N ARG A 280 16.72 -14.67 22.36
CA ARG A 280 18.00 -13.94 22.53
C ARG A 280 18.74 -13.70 21.21
N ARG A 281 18.02 -13.63 20.09
CA ARG A 281 18.60 -13.55 18.75
C ARG A 281 19.40 -12.28 18.53
N PHE A 282 18.87 -11.13 18.96
CA PHE A 282 19.49 -9.83 18.69
C PHE A 282 20.51 -9.47 19.78
N LYS A 283 21.68 -8.95 19.38
CA LYS A 283 22.72 -8.48 20.31
C LYS A 283 22.42 -7.06 20.81
N GLY A 284 23.12 -6.60 21.85
CA GLY A 284 22.89 -5.28 22.47
C GLY A 284 22.87 -4.10 21.48
N ASN A 285 23.79 -4.06 20.51
CA ASN A 285 23.84 -3.00 19.50
C ASN A 285 22.64 -3.04 18.54
N GLU A 286 22.18 -4.23 18.16
CA GLU A 286 20.98 -4.41 17.33
C GLU A 286 19.71 -4.05 18.13
N LEU A 287 19.67 -4.40 19.42
CA LEU A 287 18.59 -4.01 20.32
C LEU A 287 18.47 -2.50 20.47
N LEU A 288 19.61 -1.82 20.66
CA LEU A 288 19.66 -0.37 20.72
C LEU A 288 19.18 0.25 19.41
N ARG A 289 19.59 -0.33 18.27
CA ARG A 289 19.14 0.11 16.94
C ARG A 289 17.63 -0.05 16.77
N ILE A 290 17.06 -1.20 17.14
CA ILE A 290 15.62 -1.46 17.08
C ILE A 290 14.86 -0.54 18.04
N GLY A 291 15.35 -0.35 19.26
CA GLY A 291 14.75 0.56 20.25
C GLY A 291 14.73 2.01 19.77
N LEU A 292 15.84 2.51 19.22
CA LEU A 292 15.89 3.83 18.58
C LEU A 292 14.97 3.90 17.36
N GLY A 293 14.88 2.82 16.57
CA GLY A 293 13.95 2.72 15.45
C GLY A 293 12.49 2.84 15.89
N LEU A 294 12.10 2.19 16.98
CA LEU A 294 10.74 2.31 17.55
C LEU A 294 10.45 3.74 18.03
N VAL A 295 11.42 4.44 18.62
CA VAL A 295 11.27 5.86 19.00
C VAL A 295 11.08 6.76 17.78
N TYR A 296 11.88 6.57 16.72
CA TYR A 296 11.70 7.32 15.47
C TYR A 296 10.37 7.00 14.78
N THR A 297 9.94 5.74 14.81
CA THR A 297 8.63 5.32 14.29
C THR A 297 7.51 6.01 15.05
N TYR A 298 7.56 6.02 16.38
CA TYR A 298 6.58 6.69 17.24
C TYR A 298 6.49 8.19 16.96
N LEU A 299 7.63 8.90 16.98
CA LEU A 299 7.65 10.35 16.71
C LEU A 299 7.20 10.65 15.28
N GLY A 300 7.62 9.85 14.31
CA GLY A 300 7.24 10.00 12.91
C GLY A 300 5.75 9.82 12.67
N LEU A 301 5.14 8.78 13.26
CA LEU A 301 3.70 8.52 13.17
C LEU A 301 2.86 9.63 13.82
N VAL A 302 3.27 10.14 14.98
CA VAL A 302 2.55 11.24 15.66
C VAL A 302 2.54 12.49 14.77
N LEU A 303 3.68 12.86 14.19
CA LEU A 303 3.77 14.00 13.28
C LEU A 303 2.99 13.76 11.99
N PHE A 304 3.03 12.53 11.46
CA PHE A 304 2.33 12.13 10.25
C PHE A 304 0.80 12.22 10.42
N LEU A 305 0.23 11.54 11.42
CA LEU A 305 -1.21 11.54 11.68
C LEU A 305 -1.73 12.94 11.99
N CYS A 306 -0.98 13.71 12.80
CA CYS A 306 -1.33 15.09 13.07
C CYS A 306 -1.32 15.96 11.79
N GLY A 307 -0.28 15.84 10.95
CA GLY A 307 -0.19 16.56 9.68
C GLY A 307 -1.31 16.21 8.70
N VAL A 308 -1.69 14.93 8.64
CA VAL A 308 -2.77 14.43 7.79
C VAL A 308 -4.13 14.94 8.25
N ASN A 309 -4.50 14.63 9.49
CA ASN A 309 -5.87 14.81 9.99
C ASN A 309 -6.21 16.28 10.20
N VAL A 310 -5.23 17.09 10.59
CA VAL A 310 -5.42 18.53 10.79
C VAL A 310 -5.28 19.33 9.49
N GLY A 311 -4.40 18.90 8.58
CA GLY A 311 -4.04 19.67 7.39
C GLY A 311 -4.53 19.08 6.08
N PHE A 312 -4.05 17.89 5.70
CA PHE A 312 -4.25 17.33 4.36
C PHE A 312 -5.68 16.87 4.10
N MET A 313 -6.28 16.17 5.06
CA MET A 313 -7.61 15.58 4.88
C MET A 313 -8.69 16.66 4.67
N PRO A 314 -8.77 17.71 5.52
CA PRO A 314 -9.71 18.82 5.28
C PRO A 314 -9.45 19.56 3.96
N ALA A 315 -8.18 19.78 3.61
CA ALA A 315 -7.82 20.42 2.35
C ALA A 315 -8.27 19.57 1.13
N GLY A 316 -8.06 18.25 1.19
CA GLY A 316 -8.55 17.31 0.18
C GLY A 316 -10.06 17.41 0.00
N GLN A 317 -10.81 17.31 1.11
CA GLN A 317 -12.27 17.41 1.10
C GLN A 317 -12.77 18.72 0.48
N LEU A 318 -12.22 19.87 0.89
CA LEU A 318 -12.64 21.17 0.36
C LEU A 318 -12.33 21.34 -1.12
N ILE A 319 -11.15 20.93 -1.58
CA ILE A 319 -10.78 21.02 -3.00
C ILE A 319 -11.68 20.08 -3.82
N GLY A 320 -11.96 18.87 -3.33
CA GLY A 320 -12.89 17.94 -3.97
C GLY A 320 -14.29 18.55 -4.09
N ALA A 321 -14.81 19.10 -3.00
CA ALA A 321 -16.14 19.70 -2.93
C ALA A 321 -16.29 20.92 -3.86
N THR A 322 -15.30 21.81 -3.85
CA THR A 322 -15.31 23.03 -4.69
C THR A 322 -15.20 22.72 -6.17
N VAL A 323 -14.33 21.78 -6.57
CA VAL A 323 -14.22 21.32 -7.97
C VAL A 323 -15.52 20.68 -8.43
N ALA A 324 -16.13 19.82 -7.60
CA ALA A 324 -17.37 19.12 -7.95
C ALA A 324 -18.59 20.06 -8.00
N SER A 325 -18.63 21.08 -7.14
CA SER A 325 -19.67 22.13 -7.15
C SER A 325 -19.54 23.12 -8.31
N SER A 326 -18.37 23.17 -8.95
CA SER A 326 -18.11 24.10 -10.05
C SER A 326 -18.96 23.77 -11.30
N PRO A 327 -19.22 24.75 -12.18
CA PRO A 327 -19.87 24.50 -13.47
C PRO A 327 -19.12 23.46 -14.32
N ASN A 328 -17.80 23.38 -14.12
CA ASN A 328 -16.90 22.48 -14.82
C ASN A 328 -16.57 21.24 -13.96
N ARG A 329 -17.57 20.62 -13.32
CA ARG A 329 -17.40 19.41 -12.48
C ARG A 329 -16.60 18.28 -13.13
N TRP A 330 -16.60 18.19 -14.45
CA TRP A 330 -15.79 17.23 -15.22
C TRP A 330 -14.27 17.42 -15.07
N LEU A 331 -13.82 18.59 -14.62
CA LEU A 331 -12.43 18.88 -14.29
C LEU A 331 -11.90 18.01 -13.13
N LEU A 332 -12.80 17.43 -12.32
CA LEU A 332 -12.46 16.47 -11.29
C LEU A 332 -11.65 15.28 -11.86
N VAL A 333 -12.00 14.81 -13.07
CA VAL A 333 -11.34 13.67 -13.73
C VAL A 333 -9.87 13.96 -14.06
N PRO A 334 -9.52 14.97 -14.87
CA PRO A 334 -8.12 15.25 -15.18
C PRO A 334 -7.32 15.67 -13.94
N ILE A 335 -7.92 16.34 -12.95
CA ILE A 335 -7.27 16.63 -11.66
C ILE A 335 -6.91 15.33 -10.94
N GLY A 336 -7.87 14.41 -10.79
CA GLY A 336 -7.65 13.11 -10.19
C GLY A 336 -6.60 12.30 -10.94
N MET A 337 -6.61 12.31 -12.27
CA MET A 337 -5.60 11.63 -13.10
C MET A 337 -4.18 12.14 -12.82
N VAL A 338 -3.99 13.47 -12.73
CA VAL A 338 -2.69 14.08 -12.40
C VAL A 338 -2.26 13.71 -10.99
N ILE A 339 -3.16 13.81 -10.01
CA ILE A 339 -2.88 13.41 -8.62
C ILE A 339 -2.48 11.94 -8.56
N GLY A 340 -3.24 11.04 -9.18
CA GLY A 340 -2.98 9.60 -9.22
C GLY A 340 -1.62 9.25 -9.83
N TYR A 341 -1.23 9.94 -10.91
CA TYR A 341 0.09 9.75 -11.52
C TYR A 341 1.23 10.10 -10.54
N TYR A 342 1.11 11.23 -9.84
CA TYR A 342 2.16 11.69 -8.94
C TYR A 342 2.16 10.98 -7.59
N ILE A 343 1.02 10.50 -7.07
CA ILE A 343 0.97 9.70 -5.84
C ILE A 343 1.87 8.46 -5.98
N VAL A 344 1.70 7.68 -7.05
CA VAL A 344 2.50 6.46 -7.25
C VAL A 344 3.96 6.76 -7.54
N LYS A 345 4.23 7.79 -8.37
CA LYS A 345 5.60 8.18 -8.69
C LYS A 345 6.36 8.65 -7.45
N ALA A 346 5.66 9.21 -6.49
CA ALA A 346 6.21 9.78 -5.28
C ALA A 346 6.21 8.77 -4.11
N GLU A 347 5.52 7.63 -4.22
CA GLU A 347 5.43 6.61 -3.17
C GLU A 347 6.78 5.87 -2.95
N PRO A 348 7.40 5.96 -1.74
CA PRO A 348 8.68 5.30 -1.44
C PRO A 348 8.64 3.79 -1.59
N ALA A 349 7.53 3.16 -1.17
CA ALA A 349 7.38 1.72 -1.20
C ALA A 349 7.40 1.19 -2.66
N VAL A 350 6.83 1.95 -3.61
CA VAL A 350 6.92 1.66 -5.05
C VAL A 350 8.37 1.72 -5.53
N ALA A 351 9.14 2.72 -5.09
CA ALA A 351 10.56 2.83 -5.48
C ALA A 351 11.40 1.66 -4.96
N VAL A 352 11.14 1.18 -3.74
CA VAL A 352 11.80 -0.01 -3.17
C VAL A 352 11.43 -1.26 -3.97
N LEU A 353 10.14 -1.45 -4.24
CA LEU A 353 9.64 -2.61 -4.98
C LEU A 353 10.20 -2.66 -6.41
N THR A 354 10.20 -1.55 -7.13
CA THR A 354 10.73 -1.50 -8.50
C THR A 354 12.22 -1.84 -8.56
N LYS A 355 13.02 -1.45 -7.56
CA LYS A 355 14.43 -1.85 -7.43
C LYS A 355 14.58 -3.35 -7.14
N GLN A 356 13.81 -3.88 -6.20
CA GLN A 356 13.83 -5.33 -5.88
C GLN A 356 13.47 -6.17 -7.11
N VAL A 357 12.50 -5.72 -7.90
CA VAL A 357 12.09 -6.39 -9.15
C VAL A 357 13.19 -6.31 -10.20
N GLU A 358 13.88 -5.18 -10.34
CA GLU A 358 15.02 -5.05 -11.25
C GLU A 358 16.16 -6.02 -10.88
N GLU A 359 16.47 -6.15 -9.60
CA GLU A 359 17.47 -7.10 -9.09
C GLU A 359 17.07 -8.56 -9.35
N VAL A 360 15.83 -8.95 -9.00
CA VAL A 360 15.33 -10.32 -9.19
C VAL A 360 15.17 -10.67 -10.67
N SER A 361 14.89 -9.68 -11.52
CA SER A 361 14.73 -9.86 -12.97
C SER A 361 16.04 -9.79 -13.76
N ASN A 362 17.20 -9.72 -13.08
CA ASN A 362 18.53 -9.53 -13.68
C ASN A 362 18.58 -8.33 -14.65
N GLY A 363 17.88 -7.24 -14.32
CA GLY A 363 17.84 -6.03 -15.14
C GLY A 363 16.98 -6.14 -16.42
N SER A 364 16.26 -7.24 -16.64
CA SER A 364 15.36 -7.37 -17.79
C SER A 364 14.18 -6.39 -17.73
N ILE A 365 13.80 -5.95 -16.53
CA ILE A 365 12.82 -4.90 -16.28
C ILE A 365 13.47 -3.81 -15.45
N THR A 366 13.52 -2.60 -16.02
CA THR A 366 14.13 -1.46 -15.35
C THR A 366 13.15 -0.82 -14.37
N HIS A 367 13.67 -0.30 -13.25
CA HIS A 367 12.85 0.44 -12.26
C HIS A 367 12.05 1.58 -12.91
N LYS A 368 12.61 2.27 -13.91
CA LYS A 368 11.93 3.37 -14.62
C LYS A 368 10.72 2.89 -15.42
N ALA A 369 10.87 1.79 -16.16
CA ALA A 369 9.78 1.25 -16.98
C ALA A 369 8.62 0.79 -16.08
N MET A 370 8.93 0.11 -14.99
CA MET A 370 7.93 -0.34 -14.02
C MET A 370 7.25 0.85 -13.33
N GLY A 371 8.00 1.85 -12.87
CA GLY A 371 7.46 3.05 -12.24
C GLY A 371 6.54 3.85 -13.17
N HIS A 372 6.88 3.99 -14.44
CA HIS A 372 6.03 4.64 -15.44
C HIS A 372 4.75 3.84 -15.70
N ALA A 373 4.85 2.51 -15.86
CA ALA A 373 3.69 1.65 -16.08
C ALA A 373 2.70 1.71 -14.90
N LEU A 374 3.22 1.70 -13.68
CA LEU A 374 2.43 1.85 -12.46
C LEU A 374 1.74 3.23 -12.40
N SER A 375 2.49 4.31 -12.63
CA SER A 375 1.96 5.67 -12.58
C SER A 375 0.89 5.93 -13.65
N ILE A 376 1.09 5.41 -14.86
CA ILE A 376 0.09 5.50 -15.96
C ILE A 376 -1.15 4.69 -15.60
N GLY A 377 -0.98 3.47 -15.08
CA GLY A 377 -2.10 2.65 -14.63
C GLY A 377 -2.96 3.37 -13.62
N VAL A 378 -2.35 3.82 -12.52
CA VAL A 378 -3.07 4.51 -11.46
C VAL A 378 -3.66 5.84 -11.91
N CYS A 379 -2.99 6.58 -12.80
CA CYS A 379 -3.56 7.77 -13.45
C CYS A 379 -4.90 7.46 -14.12
N VAL A 380 -4.97 6.42 -14.96
CA VAL A 380 -6.23 6.01 -15.62
C VAL A 380 -7.26 5.55 -14.60
N SER A 381 -6.84 4.78 -13.61
CA SER A 381 -7.71 4.22 -12.56
C SER A 381 -8.36 5.30 -11.69
N VAL A 382 -7.58 6.29 -11.25
CA VAL A 382 -8.09 7.43 -10.50
C VAL A 382 -8.99 8.30 -11.37
N GLY A 383 -8.71 8.43 -12.66
CA GLY A 383 -9.64 9.06 -13.61
C GLY A 383 -10.99 8.34 -13.67
N LEU A 384 -10.98 7.00 -13.76
CA LEU A 384 -12.19 6.19 -13.69
C LEU A 384 -12.90 6.30 -12.33
N ALA A 385 -12.13 6.45 -11.24
CA ALA A 385 -12.68 6.68 -9.92
C ALA A 385 -13.42 8.01 -9.81
N MET A 386 -12.84 9.09 -10.35
CA MET A 386 -13.50 10.39 -10.40
C MET A 386 -14.74 10.38 -11.30
N LEU A 387 -14.68 9.65 -12.42
CA LEU A 387 -15.87 9.43 -13.26
C LEU A 387 -16.97 8.69 -12.48
N ARG A 388 -16.60 7.68 -11.68
CA ARG A 388 -17.54 7.00 -10.80
C ARG A 388 -18.16 7.94 -9.78
N VAL A 389 -17.36 8.78 -9.11
CA VAL A 389 -17.87 9.80 -8.16
C VAL A 389 -18.85 10.76 -8.85
N LEU A 390 -18.60 11.13 -10.10
CA LEU A 390 -19.49 12.03 -10.87
C LEU A 390 -20.77 11.37 -11.37
N THR A 391 -20.76 10.06 -11.61
CA THR A 391 -21.85 9.35 -12.31
C THR A 391 -22.65 8.38 -11.42
N GLY A 392 -22.17 8.08 -10.20
CA GLY A 392 -22.77 7.06 -9.34
C GLY A 392 -22.58 5.64 -9.90
N LEU A 393 -21.53 5.41 -10.70
CA LEU A 393 -21.29 4.12 -11.35
C LEU A 393 -20.97 3.04 -10.31
N ASN A 394 -21.70 1.92 -10.36
CA ASN A 394 -21.48 0.82 -9.43
C ASN A 394 -20.06 0.27 -9.55
N ILE A 395 -19.36 0.16 -8.41
CA ILE A 395 -17.98 -0.29 -8.30
C ILE A 395 -17.70 -1.64 -8.98
N PHE A 396 -18.69 -2.53 -9.06
CA PHE A 396 -18.54 -3.84 -9.68
C PHE A 396 -18.17 -3.77 -11.17
N TRP A 397 -18.66 -2.76 -11.89
CA TRP A 397 -18.31 -2.55 -13.31
C TRP A 397 -16.84 -2.23 -13.52
N LEU A 398 -16.14 -1.80 -12.47
CA LEU A 398 -14.70 -1.53 -12.49
C LEU A 398 -13.92 -2.69 -11.88
N LEU A 399 -14.32 -3.16 -10.69
CA LEU A 399 -13.60 -4.22 -9.97
C LEU A 399 -13.67 -5.59 -10.65
N ILE A 400 -14.85 -6.05 -11.08
CA ILE A 400 -15.00 -7.40 -11.65
C ILE A 400 -14.15 -7.54 -12.92
N PRO A 401 -14.25 -6.64 -13.92
CA PRO A 401 -13.44 -6.77 -15.13
C PRO A 401 -11.95 -6.72 -14.86
N GLY A 402 -11.50 -5.81 -13.99
CA GLY A 402 -10.06 -5.68 -13.74
C GLY A 402 -9.47 -6.85 -12.96
N TYR A 403 -10.18 -7.40 -11.96
CA TYR A 403 -9.76 -8.64 -11.30
C TYR A 403 -9.88 -9.86 -12.22
N ALA A 404 -10.91 -9.95 -13.06
CA ALA A 404 -11.05 -11.04 -14.03
C ALA A 404 -9.88 -11.04 -15.04
N ILE A 405 -9.51 -9.87 -15.57
CA ILE A 405 -8.34 -9.71 -16.45
C ILE A 405 -7.06 -10.09 -15.70
N SER A 406 -6.87 -9.55 -14.49
CA SER A 406 -5.70 -9.84 -13.66
C SER A 406 -5.55 -11.34 -13.38
N LEU A 407 -6.61 -12.00 -12.92
CA LEU A 407 -6.62 -13.44 -12.61
C LEU A 407 -6.45 -14.28 -13.88
N GLY A 408 -7.03 -13.86 -15.00
CA GLY A 408 -6.82 -14.48 -16.31
C GLY A 408 -5.36 -14.40 -16.78
N LEU A 409 -4.70 -13.26 -16.57
CA LEU A 409 -3.28 -13.09 -16.92
C LEU A 409 -2.35 -14.03 -16.14
N THR A 410 -2.73 -14.47 -14.93
CA THR A 410 -1.91 -15.42 -14.15
C THR A 410 -1.70 -16.79 -14.81
N PHE A 411 -2.48 -17.13 -15.84
CA PHE A 411 -2.29 -18.34 -16.63
C PHE A 411 -1.22 -18.17 -17.72
N PHE A 412 -0.98 -16.93 -18.16
CA PHE A 412 -0.10 -16.61 -19.29
C PHE A 412 1.26 -16.04 -18.87
N VAL A 413 1.38 -15.59 -17.63
CA VAL A 413 2.57 -14.90 -17.13
C VAL A 413 3.31 -15.78 -16.10
N PRO A 414 4.66 -15.78 -16.06
CA PRO A 414 5.43 -16.51 -15.05
C PRO A 414 5.04 -16.16 -13.61
N PRO A 415 5.12 -17.11 -12.65
CA PRO A 415 4.67 -16.92 -11.27
C PRO A 415 5.30 -15.73 -10.54
N ILE A 416 6.56 -15.40 -10.86
CA ILE A 416 7.28 -14.24 -10.31
C ILE A 416 6.53 -12.94 -10.61
N PHE A 417 6.07 -12.75 -11.85
CA PHE A 417 5.31 -11.56 -12.22
C PHE A 417 3.94 -11.51 -11.58
N THR A 418 3.29 -12.65 -11.38
CA THR A 418 2.02 -12.70 -10.64
C THR A 418 2.24 -12.27 -9.19
N GLY A 419 3.28 -12.80 -8.52
CA GLY A 419 3.62 -12.38 -7.15
C GLY A 419 3.92 -10.88 -7.06
N ILE A 420 4.79 -10.39 -7.94
CA ILE A 420 5.14 -8.97 -8.00
C ILE A 420 3.93 -8.09 -8.29
N ALA A 421 3.10 -8.44 -9.28
CA ALA A 421 1.97 -7.61 -9.68
C ALA A 421 0.94 -7.46 -8.56
N PHE A 422 0.67 -8.54 -7.82
CA PHE A 422 -0.28 -8.52 -6.71
C PHE A 422 0.30 -7.85 -5.46
N ASP A 423 1.58 -8.02 -5.14
CA ASP A 423 2.22 -7.25 -4.06
C ASP A 423 2.32 -5.76 -4.41
N SER A 424 2.56 -5.43 -5.69
CA SER A 424 2.59 -4.04 -6.19
C SER A 424 1.25 -3.35 -6.09
N GLY A 425 0.15 -4.09 -6.15
CA GLY A 425 -1.19 -3.56 -5.95
C GLY A 425 -1.31 -2.88 -4.61
N GLY A 426 -1.00 -3.62 -3.55
CA GLY A 426 -1.00 -3.07 -2.21
C GLY A 426 0.03 -1.96 -1.99
N VAL A 427 1.21 -2.09 -2.59
CA VAL A 427 2.27 -1.07 -2.44
C VAL A 427 1.91 0.25 -3.12
N ALA A 428 1.09 0.25 -4.17
CA ALA A 428 0.69 1.46 -4.88
C ALA A 428 -0.41 2.25 -4.13
N SER A 429 -1.19 1.60 -3.26
CA SER A 429 -2.25 2.22 -2.47
C SER A 429 -1.75 2.80 -1.15
N GLY A 430 -0.56 3.41 -1.18
CA GLY A 430 0.13 3.94 -0.01
C GLY A 430 -0.57 5.11 0.68
N PRO A 431 0.07 5.69 1.72
CA PRO A 431 -0.52 6.65 2.66
C PRO A 431 -1.20 7.82 1.96
N MET A 432 -0.62 8.37 0.90
CA MET A 432 -1.17 9.53 0.20
C MET A 432 -2.53 9.25 -0.46
N THR A 433 -2.83 8.00 -0.77
CA THR A 433 -4.12 7.59 -1.35
C THR A 433 -5.22 7.70 -0.29
N ALA A 434 -5.00 7.16 0.91
CA ALA A 434 -5.98 7.20 2.00
C ALA A 434 -6.08 8.58 2.66
N THR A 435 -4.98 9.31 2.75
CA THR A 435 -4.87 10.58 3.50
C THR A 435 -5.26 11.82 2.69
N PHE A 436 -5.26 11.73 1.35
CA PHE A 436 -5.60 12.86 0.48
C PHE A 436 -6.58 12.49 -0.63
N LEU A 437 -6.30 11.43 -1.41
CA LEU A 437 -7.12 11.11 -2.58
C LEU A 437 -8.53 10.64 -2.19
N LEU A 438 -8.66 9.82 -1.15
CA LEU A 438 -9.96 9.42 -0.62
C LEU A 438 -10.73 10.63 -0.05
N PRO A 439 -10.17 11.47 0.86
CA PRO A 439 -10.82 12.71 1.29
C PRO A 439 -11.24 13.63 0.15
N PHE A 440 -10.41 13.75 -0.89
CA PHE A 440 -10.75 14.48 -2.12
C PHE A 440 -11.97 13.90 -2.85
N ALA A 441 -12.04 12.56 -2.98
CA ALA A 441 -13.22 11.89 -3.53
C ALA A 441 -14.46 12.06 -2.64
N GLN A 442 -14.30 11.98 -1.32
CA GLN A 442 -15.38 12.16 -0.35
C GLN A 442 -15.98 13.56 -0.43
N GLY A 443 -15.14 14.60 -0.45
CA GLY A 443 -15.59 15.99 -0.60
C GLY A 443 -16.32 16.22 -1.91
N ALA A 444 -15.82 15.67 -3.02
CA ALA A 444 -16.50 15.74 -4.31
C ALA A 444 -17.86 15.03 -4.29
N CYS A 445 -17.94 13.85 -3.68
CA CYS A 445 -19.18 13.08 -3.54
C CYS A 445 -20.23 13.82 -2.69
N GLN A 446 -19.83 14.36 -1.54
CA GLN A 446 -20.71 15.13 -0.66
C GLN A 446 -21.28 16.36 -1.35
N ALA A 447 -20.45 17.09 -2.10
CA ALA A 447 -20.89 18.26 -2.87
C ALA A 447 -21.91 17.91 -3.98
N LEU A 448 -21.85 16.70 -4.52
CA LEU A 448 -22.81 16.21 -5.53
C LEU A 448 -24.08 15.62 -4.90
N GLY A 449 -24.13 15.48 -3.58
CA GLY A 449 -25.22 14.81 -2.87
C GLY A 449 -25.23 13.28 -3.02
N GLY A 450 -24.11 12.68 -3.41
CA GLY A 450 -23.94 11.23 -3.51
C GLY A 450 -23.66 10.56 -2.16
N ASP A 451 -23.76 9.23 -2.11
CA ASP A 451 -23.42 8.48 -0.90
C ASP A 451 -21.92 8.17 -0.86
N VAL A 452 -21.25 8.70 0.17
CA VAL A 452 -19.81 8.54 0.37
C VAL A 452 -19.41 7.06 0.40
N MET A 453 -20.22 6.20 1.01
CA MET A 453 -19.96 4.76 1.14
C MET A 453 -19.99 4.03 -0.19
N THR A 454 -20.89 4.43 -1.09
CA THR A 454 -21.07 3.74 -2.38
C THR A 454 -20.31 4.38 -3.51
N ASP A 455 -19.99 5.68 -3.44
CA ASP A 455 -19.48 6.45 -4.59
C ASP A 455 -18.04 6.93 -4.36
N ALA A 456 -17.69 7.38 -3.14
CA ALA A 456 -16.34 7.87 -2.82
C ALA A 456 -15.36 6.75 -2.39
N PHE A 457 -15.77 5.90 -1.45
CA PHE A 457 -15.01 4.70 -1.10
C PHE A 457 -14.89 3.77 -2.32
N GLY A 458 -13.85 2.95 -2.39
CA GLY A 458 -13.51 2.10 -3.54
C GLY A 458 -12.42 2.70 -4.43
N ILE A 459 -12.01 3.96 -4.19
CA ILE A 459 -10.91 4.57 -4.90
C ILE A 459 -9.58 3.91 -4.59
N VAL A 460 -9.34 3.55 -3.32
CA VAL A 460 -8.12 2.87 -2.90
C VAL A 460 -8.06 1.47 -3.52
N ALA A 461 -9.20 0.78 -3.59
CA ALA A 461 -9.34 -0.50 -4.28
C ALA A 461 -8.97 -0.43 -5.76
N MET A 462 -9.42 0.62 -6.46
CA MET A 462 -9.11 0.81 -7.88
C MET A 462 -7.62 1.13 -8.09
N VAL A 463 -7.03 1.95 -7.21
CA VAL A 463 -5.58 2.20 -7.18
C VAL A 463 -4.83 0.89 -6.97
N ALA A 464 -5.24 0.08 -6.01
CA ALA A 464 -4.60 -1.19 -5.69
C ALA A 464 -4.76 -2.25 -6.78
N MET A 465 -5.89 -2.28 -7.49
CA MET A 465 -6.15 -3.30 -8.51
C MET A 465 -5.37 -3.04 -9.82
N THR A 466 -5.03 -1.78 -10.12
CA THR A 466 -4.44 -1.45 -11.42
C THR A 466 -3.01 -2.01 -11.64
N PRO A 467 -2.10 -1.95 -10.66
CA PRO A 467 -0.79 -2.62 -10.73
C PRO A 467 -0.88 -4.10 -11.10
N LEU A 468 -1.93 -4.81 -10.67
CA LEU A 468 -2.11 -6.23 -10.98
C LEU A 468 -2.19 -6.45 -12.49
N VAL A 469 -2.88 -5.56 -13.21
CA VAL A 469 -3.05 -5.64 -14.67
C VAL A 469 -1.81 -5.11 -15.38
N THR A 470 -1.32 -3.92 -15.02
CA THR A 470 -0.22 -3.26 -15.75
C THR A 470 1.08 -4.04 -15.68
N ILE A 471 1.44 -4.59 -14.52
CA ILE A 471 2.68 -5.38 -14.37
C ILE A 471 2.56 -6.73 -15.07
N GLN A 472 1.40 -7.40 -15.01
CA GLN A 472 1.23 -8.67 -15.71
C GLN A 472 1.27 -8.48 -17.23
N ILE A 473 0.70 -7.39 -17.76
CA ILE A 473 0.83 -7.03 -19.19
C ILE A 473 2.29 -6.77 -19.56
N MET A 474 3.06 -6.09 -18.70
CA MET A 474 4.49 -5.87 -18.90
C MET A 474 5.27 -7.20 -18.88
N GLY A 475 4.96 -8.09 -17.95
CA GLY A 475 5.54 -9.43 -17.86
C GLY A 475 5.22 -10.27 -19.11
N LEU A 476 3.97 -10.26 -19.57
CA LEU A 476 3.56 -10.93 -20.81
C LEU A 476 4.31 -10.37 -22.02
N SER A 477 4.39 -9.04 -22.13
CA SER A 477 5.11 -8.35 -23.19
C SER A 477 6.60 -8.72 -23.22
N SER A 478 7.23 -8.85 -22.04
CA SER A 478 8.61 -9.29 -21.90
C SER A 478 8.80 -10.73 -22.38
N VAL A 479 7.92 -11.65 -21.98
CA VAL A 479 7.95 -13.07 -22.41
C VAL A 479 7.78 -13.19 -23.92
N VAL A 480 6.83 -12.45 -24.50
CA VAL A 480 6.59 -12.42 -25.95
C VAL A 480 7.81 -11.88 -26.69
N ARG A 481 8.41 -10.78 -26.22
CA ARG A 481 9.63 -10.22 -26.82
C ARG A 481 10.80 -11.21 -26.76
N HIS A 482 11.00 -11.89 -25.64
CA HIS A 482 12.04 -12.91 -25.51
C HIS A 482 11.80 -14.10 -26.45
N SER A 483 10.56 -14.56 -26.59
CA SER A 483 10.20 -15.63 -27.53
C SER A 483 10.48 -15.23 -28.98
N LEU A 484 10.09 -14.02 -29.38
CA LEU A 484 10.34 -13.46 -30.72
C LEU A 484 11.84 -13.22 -30.98
N ALA A 485 12.60 -12.79 -29.96
CA ALA A 485 14.04 -12.61 -30.06
C ALA A 485 14.76 -13.95 -30.27
N ARG A 486 14.35 -15.01 -29.54
CA ARG A 486 14.88 -16.37 -29.77
C ARG A 486 14.57 -16.88 -31.16
N ARG A 487 13.36 -16.65 -31.68
CA ARG A 487 12.99 -17.01 -33.06
C ARG A 487 13.85 -16.26 -34.09
N ARG A 488 14.05 -14.95 -33.92
CA ARG A 488 14.94 -14.15 -34.78
C ARG A 488 16.40 -14.59 -34.71
N PHE A 489 16.88 -14.93 -33.52
CA PHE A 489 18.24 -15.44 -33.34
C PHE A 489 18.41 -16.81 -34.00
N ARG A 490 17.43 -17.71 -33.83
CA ARG A 490 17.45 -19.04 -34.47
C ARG A 490 17.41 -18.93 -36.00
N HIS A 491 16.56 -18.07 -36.55
CA HIS A 491 16.54 -17.77 -37.99
C HIS A 491 17.84 -17.13 -38.48
N ARG A 492 18.51 -16.30 -37.67
CA ARG A 492 19.85 -15.78 -38.02
C ARG A 492 20.91 -16.88 -37.98
N MET A 493 20.90 -17.76 -36.97
CA MET A 493 21.83 -18.89 -36.89
C MET A 493 21.65 -19.86 -38.06
N GLU A 494 20.42 -20.14 -38.47
CA GLU A 494 20.11 -20.95 -39.65
C GLU A 494 20.59 -20.32 -40.97
N GLN A 495 20.86 -19.01 -40.97
CA GLN A 495 21.41 -18.28 -42.12
C GLN A 495 22.93 -18.09 -42.07
N VAL A 496 23.59 -18.45 -40.97
CA VAL A 496 25.06 -18.43 -40.90
C VAL A 496 25.55 -19.75 -41.53
N GLU A 497 26.31 -19.66 -42.62
CA GLU A 497 26.98 -20.84 -43.18
C GLU A 497 27.98 -21.40 -42.16
N ASP A 498 27.97 -22.72 -41.98
CA ASP A 498 28.93 -23.42 -41.11
C ASP A 498 30.35 -23.24 -41.69
N VAL A 499 31.12 -22.33 -41.10
CA VAL A 499 32.53 -22.16 -41.44
C VAL A 499 33.37 -23.05 -40.53
N ILE A 500 33.96 -24.10 -41.09
CA ILE A 500 34.97 -24.93 -40.42
C ILE A 500 36.29 -24.14 -40.41
N LEU A 501 36.63 -23.57 -39.26
CA LEU A 501 37.94 -22.95 -39.04
C LEU A 501 38.97 -24.05 -38.78
N TYR A 502 39.71 -24.44 -39.82
CA TYR A 502 40.91 -25.25 -39.66
C TYR A 502 42.00 -24.39 -39.01
N PHE A 503 42.24 -24.60 -37.71
CA PHE A 503 43.45 -24.16 -37.06
C PHE A 503 44.57 -25.07 -37.52
N ASP A 504 45.29 -24.66 -38.57
CA ASP A 504 46.51 -25.32 -38.97
C ASP A 504 47.54 -25.11 -37.85
N GLY A 505 47.66 -26.13 -37.00
CA GLY A 505 48.70 -26.22 -35.99
C GLY A 505 50.04 -26.31 -36.72
N LYS A 506 50.68 -25.17 -36.93
CA LYS A 506 52.12 -25.14 -37.21
C LYS A 506 52.87 -25.57 -35.94
N GLU A 507 52.95 -26.88 -35.74
CA GLU A 507 54.11 -27.50 -35.12
C GLU A 507 55.00 -28.10 -36.22
N GLY A 508 56.27 -27.69 -36.25
CA GLY A 508 57.32 -28.42 -36.97
C GLY A 508 58.24 -27.57 -37.84
N ALA A 509 59.21 -26.88 -37.22
CA ALA A 509 60.65 -27.13 -37.36
C ALA A 509 61.46 -26.05 -36.62
#